data_AF-A0A5M9K305-F1
#
_entry.id   AF-A0A5M9K305-F1
#
_cell.length_a   1.000
_cell.length_b   1.000
_cell.length_c   1.000
_cell.angle_alpha   90.00
_cell.angle_beta   90.00
_cell.angle_gamma   90.00
#
_symmetry.space_group_name_H-M   'P 1'
#
loop_
_entity.id
_entity.type
_entity.pdbx_description
1 polymer ?
#
loop_
_entity_poly.entity_id
_entity_poly.type
_entity_poly.pdbx_seq_one_letter_code
_entity_poly.pdbx_strand_id
1 'polypeptide(L)'
;MLVELLTFFAATYDRVFGISDGPPLHDPLAVAVILDGISGAEIPFYDFKDHSKRERFQVKVVTEGSHDDAQKGSETGRTIVKLLPEGEEGVKIPRGLDIKRFWEVIEDYLPVRVVQDPIDTIFAPKMPPLPDPQSMNNAVH
;
A
#
# COMPACT_ATOMS: atom_id res chain seq x y z
N MET A 1 -13.10 2.74 -1.17
CA MET A 1 -11.88 3.53 -1.49
C MET A 1 -10.66 2.66 -1.78
N LEU A 2 -10.02 1.95 -0.84
CA LEU A 2 -8.81 1.17 -1.16
C LEU A 2 -9.06 0.07 -2.22
N VAL A 3 -10.07 -0.77 -2.01
CA VAL A 3 -10.41 -1.85 -2.96
C VAL A 3 -10.72 -1.31 -4.36
N GLU A 4 -11.42 -0.18 -4.44
CA GLU A 4 -11.75 0.49 -5.71
C GLU A 4 -10.48 1.01 -6.39
N LEU A 5 -9.58 1.62 -5.62
CA LEU A 5 -8.30 2.13 -6.13
C LEU A 5 -7.41 1.01 -6.66
N LEU A 6 -7.29 -0.10 -5.91
CA LEU A 6 -6.52 -1.26 -6.34
C LEU A 6 -7.14 -1.92 -7.58
N THR A 7 -8.46 -2.05 -7.63
CA THR A 7 -9.17 -2.58 -8.81
C THR A 7 -8.93 -1.70 -10.05
N PHE A 8 -8.97 -0.37 -9.88
CA PHE A 8 -8.70 0.56 -10.97
C PHE A 8 -7.27 0.42 -11.53
N PHE A 9 -6.27 0.31 -10.64
CA PHE A 9 -4.89 0.10 -11.07
C PHE A 9 -4.67 -1.28 -11.67
N ALA A 10 -5.28 -2.34 -11.11
CA ALA A 10 -5.18 -3.70 -11.63
C ALA A 10 -5.55 -3.76 -13.12
N ALA A 11 -6.71 -3.17 -13.48
CA ALA A 11 -7.18 -3.13 -14.86
C ALA A 11 -6.24 -2.36 -15.79
N THR A 12 -5.61 -1.29 -15.31
CA THR A 12 -4.66 -0.51 -16.10
C THR A 12 -3.35 -1.27 -16.31
N TYR A 13 -2.83 -1.92 -15.26
CA TYR A 13 -1.60 -2.70 -15.34
C TYR A 13 -1.73 -3.92 -16.25
N ASP A 14 -2.87 -4.61 -16.20
CA ASP A 14 -3.18 -5.71 -17.11
C ASP A 14 -3.20 -5.24 -18.57
N ARG A 15 -3.96 -4.17 -18.86
CA ARG A 15 -4.11 -3.66 -20.23
C ARG A 15 -2.82 -3.11 -20.85
N VAL A 16 -2.01 -2.41 -20.06
CA VAL A 16 -0.84 -1.68 -20.58
C VAL A 16 0.44 -2.52 -20.52
N PHE A 17 0.58 -3.35 -19.48
CA PHE A 17 1.82 -4.09 -19.21
C PHE A 17 1.64 -5.62 -19.21
N GLY A 18 0.41 -6.14 -19.33
CA GLY A 18 0.13 -7.58 -19.30
C GLY A 18 0.31 -8.21 -17.93
N ILE A 19 0.20 -7.41 -16.85
CA ILE A 19 0.37 -7.89 -15.47
C ILE A 19 -1.02 -8.15 -14.87
N SER A 20 -1.42 -9.42 -14.84
CA SER A 20 -2.76 -9.83 -14.40
C SER A 20 -2.85 -10.22 -12.92
N ASP A 21 -1.72 -10.38 -12.22
CA ASP A 21 -1.67 -10.80 -10.81
C ASP A 21 -2.03 -9.67 -9.81
N GLY A 22 -2.41 -8.50 -10.33
CA GLY A 22 -2.74 -7.31 -9.55
C GLY A 22 -1.72 -6.18 -9.72
N PRO A 23 -2.04 -4.97 -9.25
CA PRO A 23 -1.17 -3.82 -9.41
C PRO A 23 -0.01 -3.89 -8.41
N PRO A 24 1.21 -3.53 -8.81
CA PRO A 24 2.31 -3.38 -7.87
C PRO A 24 2.09 -2.18 -6.93
N LEU A 25 2.52 -2.31 -5.68
CA LEU A 25 2.39 -1.31 -4.62
C LEU A 25 3.73 -0.61 -4.33
N HIS A 26 4.27 0.13 -5.30
CA HIS A 26 5.60 0.74 -5.19
C HIS A 26 5.73 1.72 -4.02
N ASP A 27 4.86 2.73 -3.93
CA ASP A 27 5.00 3.81 -2.94
C ASP A 27 4.77 3.33 -1.50
N PRO A 28 3.80 2.44 -1.20
CA PRO A 28 3.69 1.85 0.13
C PRO A 28 4.96 1.08 0.56
N LEU A 29 5.73 0.50 -0.37
CA LEU A 29 7.00 -0.14 -0.02
C LEU A 29 8.04 0.89 0.47
N ALA A 30 8.07 2.09 -0.10
CA ALA A 30 8.98 3.14 0.35
C ALA A 30 8.70 3.55 1.80
N VAL A 31 7.43 3.59 2.20
CA VAL A 31 7.02 3.84 3.60
C VAL A 31 7.38 2.64 4.48
N ALA A 32 7.13 1.42 4.01
CA ALA A 32 7.46 0.20 4.76
C ALA A 32 8.95 0.08 5.09
N VAL A 33 9.84 0.55 4.22
CA VAL A 33 11.30 0.57 4.48
C VAL A 33 11.64 1.46 5.70
N ILE A 34 10.87 2.51 5.99
CA ILE A 34 11.11 3.37 7.16
C ILE A 34 10.82 2.62 8.47
N LEU A 35 9.97 1.59 8.43
CA LEU A 35 9.65 0.76 9.59
C LEU A 35 10.74 -0.27 9.89
N ASP A 36 11.72 -0.47 8.99
CA ASP A 36 12.85 -1.38 9.19
C ASP A 36 13.64 -0.98 10.45
N GLY A 37 13.79 -1.93 11.39
CA GLY A 37 14.47 -1.71 12.68
C GLY A 37 13.60 -1.08 13.79
N ILE A 38 12.31 -0.81 13.55
CA ILE A 38 11.38 -0.42 14.60
C ILE A 38 10.75 -1.69 15.22
N SER A 39 11.23 -2.06 16.41
CA SER A 39 10.77 -3.23 17.14
C SER A 39 9.23 -3.29 17.23
N GLY A 40 8.65 -4.38 16.72
CA GLY A 40 7.20 -4.63 16.73
C GLY A 40 6.43 -4.04 15.53
N ALA A 41 7.02 -3.11 14.77
CA ALA A 41 6.44 -2.55 13.55
C ALA A 41 7.24 -2.93 12.28
N GLU A 42 8.38 -3.59 12.45
CA GLU A 42 9.27 -3.99 11.37
C GLU A 42 8.61 -4.88 10.32
N ILE A 43 8.95 -4.59 9.07
CA ILE A 43 8.63 -5.39 7.88
C ILE A 43 9.97 -5.84 7.31
N PRO A 44 10.34 -7.12 7.43
CA PRO A 44 11.65 -7.60 6.96
C PRO A 44 11.84 -7.37 5.46
N PHE A 45 12.92 -6.66 5.09
CA PHE A 45 13.41 -6.55 3.72
C PHE A 45 14.69 -7.37 3.55
N TYR A 46 14.74 -8.17 2.49
CA TYR A 46 15.87 -9.02 2.15
C TYR A 46 16.71 -8.33 1.09
N ASP A 47 17.94 -7.93 1.42
CA ASP A 47 18.86 -7.18 0.56
C ASP A 47 20.01 -8.04 0.02
N PHE A 48 19.73 -9.33 -0.18
CA PHE A 48 20.69 -10.31 -0.65
C PHE A 48 20.05 -11.21 -1.69
N LYS A 49 20.86 -11.72 -2.61
CA LYS A 49 20.42 -12.76 -3.55
C LYS A 49 20.53 -14.16 -2.94
N ASP A 50 21.62 -14.43 -2.23
CA ASP A 50 22.02 -15.78 -1.80
C ASP A 50 22.07 -15.95 -0.26
N HIS A 51 21.11 -15.36 0.49
CA HIS A 51 20.86 -15.48 1.95
C HIS A 51 22.05 -15.35 2.92
N SER A 52 23.25 -15.12 2.43
CA SER A 52 24.51 -15.28 3.16
C SER A 52 25.27 -13.97 3.31
N LYS A 53 24.99 -12.99 2.45
CA LYS A 53 25.76 -11.73 2.38
C LYS A 53 24.87 -10.56 2.04
N ARG A 54 24.90 -9.52 2.88
CA ARG A 54 24.28 -8.23 2.58
C ARG A 54 24.88 -7.65 1.29
N GLU A 55 24.07 -7.12 0.39
CA GLU A 55 24.55 -6.43 -0.80
C GLU A 55 24.50 -4.90 -0.60
N ARG A 56 25.55 -4.21 -1.06
CA ARG A 56 25.59 -2.75 -1.12
C ARG A 56 25.99 -2.33 -2.52
N PHE A 57 25.37 -1.26 -3.02
CA PHE A 57 25.53 -0.83 -4.40
C PHE A 57 26.07 0.59 -4.47
N GLN A 58 27.02 0.81 -5.36
CA GLN A 58 27.28 2.13 -5.90
C GLN A 58 26.18 2.43 -6.91
N VAL A 59 25.51 3.56 -6.75
CA VAL A 59 24.39 3.98 -7.60
C VAL A 59 24.77 5.27 -8.30
N LYS A 60 24.58 5.30 -9.62
CA LYS A 60 24.70 6.50 -10.45
C LYS A 60 23.44 6.64 -11.29
N VAL A 61 22.93 7.87 -11.41
CA VAL A 61 21.90 8.20 -12.39
C VAL A 61 22.58 8.83 -13.61
N VAL A 62 22.23 8.38 -14.81
CA VAL A 62 22.64 9.02 -16.06
C VAL A 62 21.84 10.31 -16.19
N THR A 63 22.52 11.45 -16.26
CA THR A 63 21.88 12.77 -16.33
C THR A 63 22.13 13.47 -17.66
N GLU A 64 22.94 12.87 -18.52
CA GLU A 64 23.27 13.38 -19.84
C GLU A 64 22.12 13.13 -20.82
N GLY A 65 21.68 14.18 -21.52
CA GLY A 65 20.58 14.16 -22.49
C GLY A 65 19.28 14.76 -21.96
N SER A 66 18.30 14.89 -22.83
CA SER A 66 16.96 15.38 -22.49
C SER A 66 15.94 14.24 -22.33
N HIS A 67 14.73 14.58 -21.90
CA HIS A 67 13.60 13.64 -21.91
C HIS A 67 13.27 13.16 -23.34
N ASP A 68 13.34 14.04 -24.33
CA ASP A 68 13.07 13.70 -25.73
C ASP A 68 14.12 12.73 -26.29
N ASP A 69 15.38 12.84 -25.83
CA ASP A 69 16.43 11.91 -26.22
C ASP A 69 16.20 10.52 -25.60
N ALA A 70 15.71 10.47 -24.36
CA ALA A 70 15.38 9.22 -23.69
C ALA A 70 14.25 8.47 -24.42
N GLN A 71 13.23 9.19 -24.89
CA GLN A 71 12.18 8.62 -25.72
C GLN A 71 12.69 8.05 -27.04
N LYS A 72 13.84 8.53 -27.53
CA LYS A 72 14.51 8.06 -28.76
C LYS A 72 15.56 6.98 -28.48
N GLY A 73 15.70 6.52 -27.24
CA GLY A 73 16.59 5.42 -26.85
C GLY A 73 17.90 5.85 -26.20
N SER A 74 18.09 7.12 -25.82
CA SER A 74 19.17 7.47 -24.89
C SER A 74 18.87 6.91 -23.49
N GLU A 75 19.89 6.90 -22.63
CA GLU A 75 19.77 6.37 -21.27
C GLU A 75 19.55 7.46 -20.21
N THR A 76 19.13 8.68 -20.58
CA THR A 76 18.85 9.76 -19.63
C THR A 76 17.84 9.29 -18.57
N GLY A 77 18.17 9.44 -17.29
CA GLY A 77 17.35 9.00 -16.16
C GLY A 77 17.55 7.54 -15.75
N ARG A 78 18.37 6.76 -16.47
CA ARG A 78 18.69 5.38 -16.09
C ARG A 78 19.46 5.36 -14.77
N THR A 79 19.01 4.53 -13.84
CA THR A 79 19.75 4.19 -12.62
C THR A 79 20.68 3.01 -12.90
N ILE A 80 21.99 3.26 -12.85
CA ILE A 80 23.04 2.26 -13.00
C ILE A 80 23.51 1.85 -11.62
N VAL A 81 23.54 0.55 -11.36
CA VAL A 81 23.94 -0.03 -10.08
C VAL A 81 25.13 -0.96 -10.27
N LYS A 82 26.13 -0.83 -9.40
CA LYS A 82 27.29 -1.72 -9.35
C LYS A 82 27.40 -2.29 -7.95
N LEU A 83 27.42 -3.63 -7.84
CA LEU A 83 27.66 -4.31 -6.57
C LEU A 83 29.04 -3.94 -6.03
N LEU A 84 29.09 -3.52 -4.77
CA LEU A 84 30.32 -3.20 -4.06
C LEU A 84 30.93 -4.45 -3.42
N PRO A 85 32.26 -4.48 -3.21
CA PRO A 85 32.91 -5.50 -2.40
C PRO A 85 32.29 -5.65 -1.00
N GLU A 86 32.40 -6.85 -0.45
CA GLU A 86 31.90 -7.14 0.90
C GLU A 86 32.57 -6.24 1.95
N GLY A 87 31.76 -5.67 2.85
CA GLY A 87 32.21 -4.76 3.89
C GLY A 87 32.20 -3.28 3.50
N GLU A 88 32.07 -2.95 2.22
CA GLU A 88 31.88 -1.55 1.80
C GLU A 88 30.46 -1.07 2.05
N GLU A 89 30.33 0.22 2.36
CA GLU A 89 29.04 0.89 2.52
C GLU A 89 28.55 1.47 1.20
N GLY A 90 27.23 1.50 1.04
CA GLY A 90 26.58 1.97 -0.18
C GLY A 90 25.07 1.90 -0.07
N VAL A 91 24.37 1.98 -1.20
CA VAL A 91 22.91 1.94 -1.22
C VAL A 91 22.43 0.50 -1.02
N LYS A 92 21.48 0.30 -0.09
CA LYS A 92 20.72 -0.94 0.07
C LYS A 92 19.65 -0.99 -1.02
N ILE A 93 19.62 -2.07 -1.80
CA ILE A 93 18.57 -2.35 -2.78
C ILE A 93 17.89 -3.66 -2.37
N PRO A 94 16.65 -3.62 -1.83
CA PRO A 94 15.93 -4.83 -1.47
C PRO A 94 15.71 -5.74 -2.69
N ARG A 95 15.98 -7.04 -2.51
CA ARG A 95 15.70 -8.13 -3.44
C ARG A 95 14.34 -8.77 -3.18
N GLY A 96 13.82 -8.63 -1.96
CA GLY A 96 12.51 -9.09 -1.56
C GLY A 96 12.09 -8.50 -0.21
N LEU A 97 10.89 -8.86 0.23
CA LEU A 97 10.36 -8.53 1.54
C LEU A 97 9.47 -9.65 2.06
N ASP A 98 9.16 -9.63 3.35
CA ASP A 98 8.08 -10.43 3.90
C ASP A 98 6.73 -9.87 3.45
N ILE A 99 6.17 -10.47 2.39
CA ILE A 99 4.91 -10.05 1.78
C ILE A 99 3.74 -10.18 2.77
N LYS A 100 3.74 -11.24 3.59
CA LYS A 100 2.64 -11.46 4.55
C LYS A 100 2.65 -10.36 5.60
N ARG A 101 3.81 -10.10 6.20
CA ARG A 101 3.96 -9.06 7.22
C ARG A 101 3.63 -7.67 6.66
N PHE A 102 4.02 -7.39 5.42
CA PHE A 102 3.68 -6.13 4.76
C PHE A 102 2.16 -5.91 4.69
N TRP A 103 1.39 -6.94 4.29
CA TRP A 103 -0.07 -6.84 4.24
C TRP A 103 -0.71 -6.73 5.63
N GLU A 104 -0.24 -7.50 6.62
CA GLU A 104 -0.71 -7.38 8.01
C GLU A 104 -0.59 -5.93 8.51
N VAL A 105 0.57 -5.31 8.29
CA VAL A 105 0.82 -3.92 8.70
C VAL A 105 -0.09 -2.95 7.95
N ILE A 106 -0.28 -3.12 6.63
CA ILE A 106 -1.21 -2.25 5.87
C ILE A 106 -2.63 -2.38 6.41
N GLU A 107 -3.10 -3.61 6.63
CA GLU A 107 -4.45 -3.90 7.10
C GLU A 107 -4.73 -3.33 8.50
N ASP A 108 -3.74 -3.36 9.40
CA ASP A 108 -3.84 -2.75 10.74
C ASP A 108 -4.12 -1.24 10.70
N TYR A 109 -3.66 -0.54 9.64
CA TYR A 109 -3.89 0.89 9.45
C TYR A 109 -5.10 1.20 8.55
N LEU A 110 -5.74 0.20 7.98
CA LEU A 110 -6.99 0.41 7.27
C LEU A 110 -8.12 0.56 8.30
N PRO A 111 -8.93 1.62 8.20
CA PRO A 111 -10.11 1.69 9.02
C PRO A 111 -10.97 0.47 8.70
N VAL A 112 -11.22 -0.37 9.71
CA VAL A 112 -12.33 -1.32 9.65
C VAL A 112 -13.54 -0.48 9.25
N ARG A 113 -14.18 -0.84 8.13
CA ARG A 113 -15.51 -0.33 7.83
C ARG A 113 -16.41 -0.80 8.97
N VAL A 114 -16.49 -0.04 10.04
CA VAL A 114 -17.72 0.02 10.82
C VAL A 114 -18.72 0.54 9.79
N VAL A 115 -19.64 -0.32 9.37
CA VAL A 115 -20.79 0.09 8.60
C VAL A 115 -21.56 1.05 9.50
N GLN A 116 -21.19 2.31 9.45
CA GLN A 116 -21.96 3.41 9.99
C GLN A 116 -22.11 4.38 8.84
N ASP A 117 -22.94 3.99 7.88
CA ASP A 117 -23.42 4.92 6.86
C ASP A 117 -24.16 6.06 7.59
N PRO A 118 -23.74 7.32 7.48
CA PRO A 118 -24.47 8.45 8.06
C PRO A 118 -25.82 8.69 7.38
N ILE A 119 -26.04 8.05 6.23
CA ILE A 119 -27.23 8.24 5.39
C ILE A 119 -28.45 7.55 6.01
N ASP A 120 -28.27 6.42 6.70
CA ASP A 120 -29.39 5.71 7.34
C ASP A 120 -29.98 6.46 8.54
N THR A 121 -29.23 7.41 9.12
CA THR A 121 -29.73 8.21 10.25
C THR A 121 -30.60 9.38 9.79
N ILE A 122 -30.47 9.81 8.52
CA ILE A 122 -31.21 10.95 7.96
C ILE A 122 -32.59 10.50 7.43
N PHE A 123 -32.72 9.26 6.96
CA PHE A 123 -33.95 8.74 6.36
C PHE A 123 -34.68 7.67 7.19
N ALA A 124 -34.21 7.36 8.41
CA ALA A 124 -34.98 6.51 9.31
C ALA A 124 -36.36 7.16 9.57
N PRO A 125 -37.49 6.49 9.26
CA PRO A 125 -38.79 7.01 9.63
C PRO A 125 -38.80 7.13 11.15
N LYS A 126 -39.02 8.35 11.68
CA LYS A 126 -39.29 8.53 13.11
C LYS A 126 -40.51 7.70 13.44
N MET A 127 -40.30 6.55 14.08
CA MET A 127 -41.42 5.82 14.67
C MET A 127 -42.05 6.76 15.71
N PRO A 128 -43.38 6.97 15.66
CA PRO A 128 -44.04 7.71 16.72
C PRO A 128 -43.79 6.99 18.04
N PRO A 129 -43.66 7.74 19.17
CA PRO A 129 -43.50 7.12 20.46
C PRO A 129 -44.66 6.14 20.69
N LEU A 130 -44.33 4.95 21.21
CA LEU A 130 -45.35 4.00 21.66
C LEU A 130 -46.27 4.71 22.65
N PRO A 131 -47.60 4.55 22.53
CA PRO A 131 -48.53 5.16 23.46
C PRO A 131 -48.24 4.67 24.89
N ASP A 132 -48.38 5.58 25.84
CA ASP A 132 -48.19 5.32 27.26
C ASP A 132 -49.05 4.11 27.69
N PRO A 133 -48.47 3.06 28.30
CA PRO A 133 -49.21 1.92 28.82
C PRO A 133 -50.38 2.31 29.73
N GLN A 134 -50.33 3.49 30.37
CA GLN A 134 -51.42 3.99 31.21
C GLN A 134 -52.61 4.56 30.45
N SER A 135 -52.47 4.91 29.16
CA SER A 135 -53.58 5.46 28.38
C SER A 135 -54.55 4.39 27.85
N MET A 136 -54.21 3.09 27.97
CA MET A 136 -55.06 1.99 27.49
C MET A 136 -56.01 1.41 28.55
N ASN A 137 -55.89 1.82 29.82
CA ASN A 137 -56.77 1.31 30.90
C ASN A 137 -58.05 2.13 31.14
N ASN A 138 -58.27 3.24 30.43
CA ASN A 138 -59.44 4.11 30.63
C ASN A 138 -60.48 4.03 29.48
N ALA A 139 -60.41 3.01 28.62
CA ALA A 139 -61.35 2.85 27.50
C ALA A 139 -62.32 1.65 27.66
N VAL A 140 -62.53 1.17 28.89
CA VAL A 140 -63.57 0.19 29.20
C VAL A 140 -64.26 0.61 30.50
N HIS A 141 -65.14 1.60 30.43
CA HIS A 141 -66.32 1.77 31.28
C HIS A 141 -67.29 2.77 30.66
#